data_AF-A0ABD3UQT8-F1
#
_entry.id   AF-A0ABD3UQT8-F1
#
_cell.length_a   1.000
_cell.length_b   1.000
_cell.length_c   1.000
_cell.angle_alpha   90.00
_cell.angle_beta   90.00
_cell.angle_gamma   90.00
#
_symmetry.space_group_name_H-M   'P 1'
#
loop_
_entity.id
_entity.type
_entity.pdbx_description
1 polymer ?
#
loop_
_entity_poly.entity_id
_entity_poly.type
_entity_poly.pdbx_seq_one_letter_code
_entity_poly.pdbx_strand_id
1 'polypeptide(L)'
;FLVIARSIAAFCTAQIQTESTIRVQRGESHLESLGSKAPVQALLSLRGNRKYQTLKGEVELACNFVLDQNYTLRDVLILLQELTKRLYYDVAFLSVIHKKS
;
A
#
# COMPACT_ATOMS: atom_id res chain seq x y z
N PHE A 1 -4.66 8.98 8.33
CA PHE A 1 -5.58 8.44 7.33
C PHE A 1 -5.05 8.65 5.92
N LEU A 2 -4.50 9.82 5.59
CA LEU A 2 -4.00 10.11 4.25
C LEU A 2 -2.92 9.12 3.74
N VAL A 3 -1.97 8.71 4.60
CA VAL A 3 -0.97 7.68 4.23
C VAL A 3 -1.65 6.35 3.91
N ILE A 4 -2.57 5.89 4.76
CA ILE A 4 -3.33 4.64 4.55
C ILE A 4 -4.11 4.68 3.23
N ALA A 5 -4.90 5.74 3.02
CA ALA A 5 -5.71 5.88 1.81
C ALA A 5 -4.85 5.90 0.54
N ARG A 6 -3.74 6.65 0.55
CA ARG A 6 -2.79 6.68 -0.58
C ARG A 6 -2.11 5.34 -0.80
N SER A 7 -1.79 4.62 0.26
CA SER A 7 -1.16 3.30 0.18
C SER A 7 -2.11 2.28 -0.44
N ILE A 8 -3.36 2.24 0.00
CA ILE A 8 -4.39 1.33 -0.55
C ILE A 8 -4.69 1.67 -2.00
N ALA A 9 -4.88 2.96 -2.32
CA ALA A 9 -5.12 3.38 -3.70
C ALA A 9 -3.96 2.99 -4.61
N ALA A 10 -2.72 3.30 -4.21
CA ALA A 10 -1.52 2.90 -4.94
C ALA A 10 -1.43 1.38 -5.11
N PHE A 11 -1.68 0.62 -4.04
CA PHE A 11 -1.61 -0.84 -4.08
C PHE A 11 -2.66 -1.44 -5.02
N CYS A 12 -3.92 -1.06 -4.88
CA CYS A 12 -5.00 -1.56 -5.73
C CYS A 12 -4.74 -1.21 -7.20
N THR A 13 -4.38 0.04 -7.51
CA THR A 13 -4.06 0.43 -8.89
C THR A 13 -2.82 -0.32 -9.41
N ALA A 14 -1.81 -0.58 -8.58
CA ALA A 14 -0.65 -1.38 -8.96
C ALA A 14 -1.05 -2.79 -9.43
N GLN A 15 -2.12 -3.37 -8.89
CA GLN A 15 -2.60 -4.70 -9.29
C GLN A 15 -3.42 -4.72 -10.59
N ILE A 16 -3.92 -3.58 -11.08
CA ILE A 16 -4.71 -3.50 -12.32
C ILE A 16 -3.75 -3.54 -13.51
N GLN A 17 -3.73 -4.62 -14.29
CA GLN A 17 -2.83 -4.76 -15.45
C GLN A 17 -3.42 -4.09 -16.69
N THR A 18 -4.73 -4.28 -16.90
CA THR A 18 -5.53 -3.70 -17.98
C THR A 18 -6.92 -3.34 -17.42
N GLU A 19 -7.81 -2.77 -18.23
CA GLU A 19 -9.19 -2.48 -17.79
C GLU A 19 -9.98 -3.72 -17.33
N SER A 20 -9.60 -4.92 -17.80
CA SER A 20 -10.29 -6.18 -17.52
C SER A 20 -9.46 -7.18 -16.72
N THR A 21 -8.17 -6.90 -16.47
CA THR A 21 -7.25 -7.86 -15.83
C THR A 21 -6.67 -7.31 -14.54
N ILE A 22 -6.77 -8.12 -13.47
CA ILE A 22 -6.23 -7.82 -12.14
C ILE A 22 -5.26 -8.93 -11.74
N ARG A 23 -4.10 -8.55 -11.20
CA ARG A 23 -3.13 -9.47 -10.64
C ARG A 23 -3.64 -10.09 -9.35
N VAL A 24 -3.88 -11.39 -9.39
CA VAL A 24 -4.23 -12.22 -8.22
C VAL A 24 -3.16 -13.26 -7.89
N GLN A 25 -2.23 -13.54 -8.81
CA GLN A 25 -1.12 -14.47 -8.61
C GLN A 25 0.20 -13.73 -8.34
N ARG A 26 1.07 -14.35 -7.54
CA ARG A 26 2.39 -13.81 -7.18
C ARG A 26 3.37 -14.00 -8.34
N GLY A 27 4.34 -13.09 -8.46
CA GLY A 27 5.46 -13.25 -9.40
C GLY A 27 5.17 -12.86 -10.86
N GLU A 28 3.95 -12.44 -11.20
CA GLU A 28 3.69 -11.78 -12.48
C GLU A 28 4.35 -10.39 -12.48
N SER A 29 5.47 -10.28 -13.21
CA SER A 29 6.26 -9.06 -13.32
C SER A 29 5.54 -8.03 -14.18
N HIS A 30 5.08 -6.93 -13.55
CA HIS A 30 4.44 -5.81 -14.25
C HIS A 30 5.07 -4.45 -13.88
N LEU A 31 6.32 -4.46 -13.44
CA LEU A 31 7.04 -3.26 -12.95
C LEU A 31 7.07 -2.12 -13.98
N GLU A 32 7.09 -2.44 -15.27
CA GLU A 32 7.13 -1.45 -16.36
C GLU A 32 5.90 -0.52 -16.36
N SER A 33 4.77 -0.95 -15.78
CA SER A 33 3.52 -0.18 -15.69
C SER A 33 3.36 0.59 -14.36
N LEU A 34 4.10 0.23 -13.31
CA LEU A 34 3.86 0.79 -11.97
C LEU A 34 4.25 2.26 -11.88
N GLY A 35 5.34 2.63 -12.56
CA GLY A 35 5.86 4.00 -12.56
C GLY A 35 4.94 5.01 -13.24
N SER A 36 4.04 4.60 -14.13
CA SER A 36 3.13 5.52 -14.82
C SER A 36 1.80 5.74 -14.08
N LYS A 37 1.50 4.93 -13.06
CA LYS A 37 0.24 5.00 -12.32
C LYS A 37 0.26 6.17 -11.33
N ALA A 38 -0.61 7.16 -11.56
CA ALA A 38 -0.69 8.37 -10.73
C ALA A 38 -0.84 8.08 -9.22
N PRO A 39 -1.64 7.10 -8.75
CA PRO A 39 -1.70 6.76 -7.32
C PRO A 39 -0.37 6.24 -6.75
N VAL A 40 0.39 5.46 -7.54
CA VAL A 40 1.71 4.95 -7.14
C VAL A 40 2.69 6.11 -7.04
N GLN A 41 2.72 7.01 -8.02
CA GLN A 41 3.55 8.22 -7.97
C GLN A 41 3.19 9.13 -6.79
N ALA A 42 1.91 9.29 -6.50
CA ALA A 42 1.46 10.07 -5.35
C ALA A 42 1.95 9.48 -4.02
N LEU A 43 1.99 8.14 -3.88
CA LEU A 43 2.56 7.48 -2.72
C LEU A 43 4.09 7.67 -2.66
N LEU A 44 4.80 7.42 -3.77
CA LEU A 44 6.27 7.55 -3.82
C LEU A 44 6.74 8.97 -3.51
N SER A 45 5.98 9.99 -3.94
CA SER A 45 6.25 11.39 -3.61
C SER A 45 6.29 11.69 -2.11
N LEU A 46 5.65 10.85 -1.27
CA LEU A 46 5.67 11.01 0.18
C LEU A 46 7.06 10.74 0.78
N ARG A 47 7.88 9.89 0.16
CA ARG A 47 9.23 9.54 0.67
C ARG A 47 10.13 10.78 0.83
N GLY A 48 10.02 11.74 -0.09
CA GLY A 48 10.78 12.98 -0.06
C GLY A 48 10.08 14.15 0.63
N ASN A 49 8.85 13.96 1.10
CA ASN A 49 8.04 15.06 1.60
C ASN A 49 8.32 15.33 3.08
N ARG A 50 8.86 16.53 3.37
CA ARG A 50 9.21 16.97 4.73
C ARG A 50 8.04 16.89 5.72
N LYS A 51 6.79 17.06 5.26
CA LYS A 51 5.60 16.95 6.12
C LYS A 51 5.37 15.54 6.68
N TYR A 52 5.97 14.53 6.06
CA TYR A 52 5.82 13.12 6.45
C TYR A 52 7.09 12.55 7.08
N GLN A 53 8.06 13.38 7.47
CA GLN A 53 9.30 12.90 8.10
C GLN A 53 9.05 12.07 9.36
N THR A 54 8.07 12.45 10.18
CA THR A 54 7.68 11.70 11.38
C THR A 54 7.04 10.35 11.07
N LEU A 55 6.57 10.16 9.84
CA LEU A 55 5.93 8.95 9.34
C LEU A 55 6.81 8.22 8.30
N LYS A 56 8.12 8.51 8.30
CA LYS A 56 9.04 8.02 7.27
C LYS A 56 9.02 6.49 7.18
N GLY A 57 9.01 5.80 8.33
CA GLY A 57 8.99 4.33 8.37
C GLY A 57 7.72 3.73 7.77
N GLU A 58 6.56 4.33 8.05
CA GLU A 58 5.27 3.90 7.53
C GLU A 58 5.15 4.16 6.02
N VAL A 59 5.66 5.31 5.57
CA VAL A 59 5.72 5.66 4.14
C VAL A 59 6.66 4.71 3.39
N GLU A 60 7.84 4.41 3.95
CA GLU A 60 8.78 3.46 3.35
C GLU A 60 8.19 2.05 3.26
N LEU A 61 7.56 1.58 4.34
CA LEU A 61 6.85 0.30 4.39
C LEU A 61 5.78 0.24 3.30
N ALA A 62 4.91 1.25 3.22
CA ALA A 62 3.85 1.29 2.21
C ALA A 62 4.40 1.26 0.78
N CYS A 63 5.43 2.06 0.50
CA CYS A 63 6.05 2.08 -0.82
C CYS A 63 6.71 0.73 -1.16
N ASN A 64 7.40 0.10 -0.22
CA ASN A 64 8.02 -1.21 -0.43
C ASN A 64 6.96 -2.27 -0.70
N PHE A 65 5.87 -2.25 0.06
CA PHE A 65 4.74 -3.17 -0.13
C PHE A 65 4.09 -3.01 -1.51
N VAL A 66 3.93 -1.77 -1.99
CA VAL A 66 3.34 -1.49 -3.31
C VAL A 66 4.25 -1.94 -4.47
N LEU A 67 5.56 -1.85 -4.30
CA LEU A 67 6.53 -2.19 -5.34
C LEU A 67 6.92 -3.68 -5.34
N ASP A 68 6.61 -4.41 -4.28
CA ASP A 68 6.95 -5.83 -4.16
C ASP A 68 5.97 -6.71 -4.98
N GLN A 69 6.55 -7.55 -5.84
CA GLN A 69 5.82 -8.43 -6.75
C GLN A 69 5.25 -9.67 -6.05
N ASN A 70 5.66 -9.94 -4.82
CA ASN A 70 5.17 -11.05 -4.02
C ASN A 70 3.81 -10.74 -3.37
N TYR A 71 3.42 -9.46 -3.31
CA TYR A 71 2.09 -9.08 -2.83
C TYR A 71 1.12 -8.94 -4.00
N THR A 72 -0.10 -9.40 -3.80
CA THR A 72 -1.20 -9.34 -4.78
C THR A 72 -2.39 -8.63 -4.18
N LEU A 73 -3.46 -8.41 -4.95
CA LEU A 73 -4.67 -7.77 -4.40
C LEU A 73 -5.19 -8.46 -3.13
N ARG A 74 -4.97 -9.77 -2.99
CA ARG A 74 -5.34 -10.56 -1.79
C ARG A 74 -4.66 -10.08 -0.51
N ASP A 75 -3.48 -9.47 -0.64
CA ASP A 75 -2.65 -9.03 0.47
C ASP A 75 -2.97 -7.59 0.91
N VAL A 76 -4.01 -6.94 0.34
CA VAL A 76 -4.40 -5.56 0.71
C VAL A 76 -4.77 -5.43 2.19
N LEU A 77 -5.37 -6.48 2.78
CA LEU A 77 -5.72 -6.50 4.20
C LEU A 77 -4.46 -6.56 5.08
N ILE A 78 -3.38 -7.18 4.60
CA ILE A 78 -2.08 -7.20 5.31
C ILE A 78 -1.51 -5.77 5.36
N LEU A 79 -1.52 -5.06 4.22
CA LEU A 79 -1.09 -3.66 4.18
C LEU A 79 -1.92 -2.77 5.13
N LEU A 80 -3.25 -2.93 5.13
CA LEU A 80 -4.13 -2.18 6.03
C LEU A 80 -3.84 -2.51 7.50
N GLN A 81 -3.65 -3.79 7.84
CA GLN A 81 -3.27 -4.22 9.18
C GLN A 81 -1.95 -3.57 9.63
N GLU A 82 -0.91 -3.65 8.82
CA GLU A 82 0.41 -3.12 9.17
C GLU A 82 0.39 -1.60 9.37
N LEU A 83 -0.30 -0.86 8.49
CA LEU A 83 -0.39 0.58 8.61
C LEU A 83 -1.27 1.03 9.78
N THR A 84 -2.38 0.33 10.06
CA THR A 84 -3.24 0.67 11.20
C THR A 84 -2.58 0.35 12.53
N LYS A 85 -1.83 -0.76 12.63
CA LYS A 85 -1.04 -1.06 13.85
C LYS A 85 -0.01 0.01 14.16
N ARG A 86 0.60 0.62 13.14
CA ARG A 86 1.65 1.64 13.34
C ARG A 86 1.08 3.03 13.59
N LEU A 87 0.06 3.41 12.81
CA LEU A 87 -0.48 4.77 12.83
C LEU A 87 -1.61 4.97 13.86
N TYR A 88 -2.23 3.89 14.31
CA TYR A 88 -3.46 3.90 15.11
C TYR A 88 -3.48 2.77 16.16
N TYR A 89 -2.35 2.53 16.83
CA TYR A 89 -2.21 1.45 17.82
C TYR A 89 -3.15 1.61 19.03
N ASP A 90 -3.53 2.85 19.34
CA ASP A 90 -4.35 3.26 20.47
C ASP A 90 -5.86 3.29 20.15
N VAL A 91 -6.23 3.08 18.89
CA VAL A 91 -7.62 3.16 18.44
C VAL A 91 -8.30 1.81 18.60
N ALA A 92 -8.98 1.62 19.74
CA ALA A 92 -9.59 0.36 20.14
C ALA A 92 -10.52 -0.27 19.07
N PHE A 93 -11.30 0.52 18.33
CA PHE A 93 -12.21 -0.03 17.32
C PHE A 93 -11.51 -0.58 16.07
N LEU A 94 -10.27 -0.15 15.79
CA LEU A 94 -9.48 -0.68 14.68
C LEU A 94 -8.83 -2.04 15.00
N SER A 95 -8.89 -2.49 16.26
CA SER A 95 -8.41 -3.83 16.67
C SER A 95 -9.10 -4.98 15.93
N VAL A 96 -10.33 -4.78 15.43
CA VAL A 96 -11.04 -5.75 14.59
C VAL A 96 -10.24 -6.10 13.34
N ILE A 97 -9.54 -5.13 12.76
CA ILE A 97 -8.72 -5.32 11.56
C ILE A 97 -7.53 -6.23 11.89
N HIS A 98 -7.05 -6.23 13.13
CA HIS A 98 -5.88 -7.00 13.57
C HIS A 98 -6.18 -8.45 13.94
N LYS A 99 -7.46 -8.84 13.99
CA LYS A 99 -7.84 -10.24 14.23
C LYS A 99 -7.49 -11.07 13.00
N LYS A 100 -6.64 -12.09 13.19
CA LYS A 100 -6.39 -13.10 12.16
C LYS A 100 -7.71 -13.81 11.83
N SER A 101 -8.14 -13.74 10.58
CA SER A 101 -9.04 -14.75 10.00
C SER A 101 -8.28 -16.05 9.78
#